data_AF-A0A166I2C1-F1
#
_entry.id   AF-A0A166I2C1-F1
#
_cell.length_a   1.000
_cell.length_b   1.000
_cell.length_c   1.000
_cell.angle_alpha   90.00
_cell.angle_beta   90.00
_cell.angle_gamma   90.00
#
_symmetry.space_group_name_H-M   'P 1'
#
loop_
_entity.id
_entity.type
_entity.pdbx_description
1 polymer ?
#
loop_
_entity_poly.entity_id
_entity_poly.type
_entity_poly.pdbx_seq_one_letter_code
_entity_poly.pdbx_strand_id
1 'polypeptide(L)'
;MVISQFTAARVIAAAAVLIGALAAAPASNADPVHTDPLTASQLDPVTIGLCNGGLGDVSVQSWDVSAGHIDMFCGDKDDDDFWVSGYNHIRDRHQADWQALVDSVGGGGNWDDLMMFMTDRSITADDPESEGDDKLCYSTSVELHRSDGTLAGVYNPTIIVSANNHKVITSYPTTVPDCAGFND
;
A
#
# COMPACT_ATOMS: atom_id res chain seq x y z
N MET A 1 10.20 -6.74 23.27
CA MET A 1 10.39 -7.71 22.19
C MET A 1 10.04 -6.97 20.92
N VAL A 2 11.04 -6.56 20.14
CA VAL A 2 10.91 -5.65 18.98
C VAL A 2 10.96 -6.52 17.72
N ILE A 3 9.93 -6.45 16.90
CA ILE A 3 9.83 -7.21 15.64
C ILE A 3 10.37 -6.31 14.54
N SER A 4 11.44 -6.75 13.89
CA SER A 4 12.15 -6.04 12.83
C SER A 4 11.87 -6.74 11.49
N GLN A 5 11.34 -5.95 10.54
CA GLN A 5 11.40 -6.08 9.06
C GLN A 5 10.59 -7.17 8.34
N PHE A 6 9.75 -6.72 7.40
CA PHE A 6 9.65 -7.30 6.06
C PHE A 6 10.79 -6.70 5.22
N THR A 7 11.72 -7.51 4.73
CA THR A 7 12.81 -7.04 3.86
C THR A 7 12.25 -6.73 2.46
N ALA A 8 12.10 -5.44 2.14
CA ALA A 8 11.96 -4.98 0.76
C ALA A 8 13.34 -5.05 0.07
N ALA A 9 13.45 -5.83 -1.00
CA ALA A 9 14.66 -5.89 -1.81
C ALA A 9 14.84 -4.53 -2.54
N ARG A 10 15.89 -3.78 -2.20
CA ARG A 10 16.21 -2.50 -2.85
C ARG A 10 16.90 -2.75 -4.20
N VAL A 11 16.32 -2.24 -5.29
CA VAL A 11 17.05 -2.00 -6.56
C VAL A 11 17.80 -0.67 -6.41
N ILE A 12 19.13 -0.70 -6.54
CA ILE A 12 19.97 0.50 -6.46
C ILE A 12 20.13 1.08 -7.86
N ALA A 13 19.52 2.22 -8.13
CA ALA A 13 19.89 3.10 -9.24
C ALA A 13 20.67 4.30 -8.69
N ALA A 14 21.95 4.39 -9.02
CA ALA A 14 22.81 5.51 -8.66
C ALA A 14 22.72 6.62 -9.73
N ALA A 15 22.37 7.84 -9.31
CA ALA A 15 22.66 9.05 -10.07
C ALA A 15 23.30 10.07 -9.13
N ALA A 16 24.58 10.36 -9.39
CA ALA A 16 25.35 11.38 -8.69
C ALA A 16 25.24 12.71 -9.45
N VAL A 17 24.92 13.81 -8.74
CA VAL A 17 25.21 15.17 -9.19
C VAL A 17 25.64 16.02 -7.97
N LEU A 18 26.73 16.77 -8.15
CA LEU A 18 27.43 17.58 -7.15
C LEU A 18 26.96 19.04 -7.07
N ILE A 19 26.96 19.54 -5.82
CA ILE A 19 27.31 20.87 -5.27
C ILE A 19 26.45 22.11 -5.61
N GLY A 20 25.95 22.73 -4.54
CA GLY A 20 25.72 24.18 -4.40
C GLY A 20 25.47 24.56 -2.94
N ALA A 21 26.41 25.27 -2.29
CA ALA A 21 26.36 25.63 -0.88
C ALA A 21 25.73 27.02 -0.65
N LEU A 22 24.79 27.15 0.30
CA LEU A 22 24.43 28.42 0.93
C LEU A 22 23.97 28.27 2.40
N ALA A 23 24.67 29.03 3.25
CA ALA A 23 24.32 29.61 4.56
C ALA A 23 23.63 28.77 5.65
N ALA A 24 24.38 28.49 6.73
CA ALA A 24 23.90 27.87 7.95
C ALA A 24 23.10 28.86 8.84
N ALA A 25 21.87 28.47 9.21
CA ALA A 25 21.11 29.03 10.33
C ALA A 25 21.48 28.27 11.63
N PRO A 26 21.35 28.88 12.82
CA PRO A 26 21.74 28.22 14.07
C PRO A 26 20.78 27.07 14.38
N ALA A 27 21.34 25.87 14.50
CA ALA A 27 20.64 24.66 14.91
C ALA A 27 20.16 24.82 16.37
N SER A 28 18.85 24.89 16.56
CA SER A 28 18.26 24.55 17.84
C SER A 28 18.49 23.05 18.06
N ASN A 29 19.25 22.72 19.11
CA ASN A 29 19.40 21.35 19.61
C ASN A 29 18.05 20.87 20.13
N ALA A 30 17.18 20.42 19.23
CA ALA A 30 16.18 19.42 19.55
C ALA A 30 16.88 18.09 19.34
N ASP A 31 17.01 17.30 20.41
CA ASP A 31 17.43 15.92 20.31
C ASP A 31 16.62 15.24 19.20
N PRO A 32 17.24 14.50 18.27
CA PRO A 32 16.47 13.70 17.34
C PRO A 32 15.70 12.70 18.19
N VAL A 33 14.37 12.87 18.23
CA VAL A 33 13.48 11.81 18.68
C VAL A 33 13.87 10.60 17.86
N HIS A 34 14.49 9.63 18.53
CA HIS A 34 14.80 8.35 17.95
C HIS A 34 13.45 7.64 17.80
N THR A 35 12.67 8.02 16.79
CA THR A 35 11.52 7.23 16.35
C THR A 35 12.10 5.92 15.87
N ASP A 36 11.79 4.85 16.55
CA ASP A 36 12.15 3.51 16.13
C ASP A 36 11.63 3.35 14.69
N PRO A 37 12.50 3.20 13.67
CA PRO A 37 12.08 3.18 12.26
C PRO A 37 11.24 1.94 11.91
N LEU A 38 10.95 1.10 12.91
CA LEU A 38 10.26 -0.18 12.79
C LEU A 38 8.75 -0.10 13.09
N THR A 39 8.26 1.04 13.61
CA THR A 39 6.81 1.30 13.80
C THR A 39 6.34 2.58 13.12
N ALA A 40 7.23 3.30 12.43
CA ALA A 40 6.86 4.49 11.67
C ALA A 40 6.20 4.05 10.35
N SER A 41 5.09 4.70 10.00
CA SER A 41 4.44 4.49 8.71
C SER A 41 5.44 4.71 7.56
N GLN A 42 5.38 3.84 6.56
CA GLN A 42 6.18 3.92 5.35
C GLN A 42 5.53 4.84 4.30
N LEU A 43 4.24 5.13 4.47
CA LEU A 43 3.51 6.04 3.60
C LEU A 43 3.83 7.50 3.94
N ASP A 44 3.83 8.36 2.92
CA ASP A 44 4.11 9.77 3.10
C ASP A 44 2.99 10.43 3.95
N PRO A 45 3.31 10.97 5.14
CA PRO A 45 2.29 11.45 6.07
C PRO A 45 1.54 12.67 5.54
N VAL A 46 2.15 13.46 4.64
CA VAL A 46 1.48 14.58 3.98
C VAL A 46 0.41 14.07 3.04
N THR A 47 0.75 13.10 2.19
CA THR A 47 -0.16 12.43 1.26
C THR A 47 -1.33 11.77 1.97
N ILE A 48 -1.07 11.01 3.04
CA ILE A 48 -2.13 10.43 3.87
C ILE A 48 -2.99 11.52 4.54
N GLY A 49 -2.38 12.62 4.97
CA GLY A 49 -3.09 13.80 5.45
C GLY A 49 -4.05 14.39 4.41
N LEU A 50 -3.65 14.43 3.13
CA LEU A 50 -4.49 14.87 2.02
C LEU A 50 -5.63 13.89 1.73
N CYS A 51 -5.37 12.58 1.77
CA CYS A 51 -6.43 11.58 1.65
C CYS A 51 -7.48 11.72 2.76
N ASN A 52 -7.03 11.94 3.99
CA ASN A 52 -7.90 12.18 5.14
C ASN A 52 -8.67 13.50 5.03
N GLY A 53 -8.10 14.49 4.33
CA GLY A 53 -8.76 15.74 3.97
C GLY A 53 -9.73 15.63 2.79
N GLY A 54 -9.81 14.47 2.14
CA GLY A 54 -10.76 14.17 1.08
C GLY A 54 -10.32 14.58 -0.33
N LEU A 55 -9.02 14.77 -0.56
CA LEU A 55 -8.51 15.08 -1.90
C LEU A 55 -8.36 13.80 -2.73
N GLY A 56 -9.40 13.44 -3.48
CA GLY A 56 -9.48 12.15 -4.17
C GLY A 56 -8.36 11.88 -5.19
N ASP A 57 -8.00 12.88 -6.01
CA ASP A 57 -7.04 12.74 -7.11
C ASP A 57 -5.56 12.68 -6.68
N VAL A 58 -5.27 12.71 -5.39
CA VAL A 58 -3.88 12.60 -4.90
C VAL A 58 -3.43 11.15 -4.98
N SER A 59 -2.35 10.87 -5.72
CA SER A 59 -1.76 9.54 -5.80
C SER A 59 -0.95 9.21 -4.53
N VAL A 60 -1.28 8.08 -3.91
CA VAL A 60 -0.58 7.49 -2.76
C VAL A 60 0.62 6.67 -3.22
N GLN A 61 0.45 5.93 -4.31
CA GLN A 61 1.50 5.14 -4.96
C GLN A 61 1.10 4.84 -6.41
N SER A 62 2.10 4.67 -7.27
CA SER A 62 1.91 4.33 -8.68
C SER A 62 2.80 3.15 -9.09
N TRP A 63 2.36 2.43 -10.11
CA TRP A 63 3.08 1.31 -10.71
C TRP A 63 3.04 1.40 -12.24
N ASP A 64 4.19 1.15 -12.87
CA ASP A 64 4.26 0.93 -14.31
C ASP A 64 4.37 -0.57 -14.58
N VAL A 65 3.31 -1.16 -15.14
CA VAL A 65 3.23 -2.61 -15.45
C VAL A 65 2.90 -2.84 -16.92
N SER A 66 2.93 -4.10 -17.36
CA SER A 66 2.58 -4.51 -18.73
C SER A 66 1.20 -4.00 -19.16
N ALA A 67 0.23 -3.99 -18.24
CA ALA A 67 -1.13 -3.52 -18.46
C ALA A 67 -1.27 -1.98 -18.51
N GLY A 68 -0.26 -1.22 -18.10
CA GLY A 68 -0.26 0.24 -18.13
C GLY A 68 0.24 0.89 -16.82
N HIS A 69 0.04 2.20 -16.73
CA HIS A 69 0.28 2.97 -15.52
C HIS A 69 -0.92 2.84 -14.58
N ILE A 70 -0.70 2.34 -13.37
CA ILE A 70 -1.73 2.13 -12.35
C ILE A 70 -1.46 3.03 -11.16
N ASP A 71 -2.50 3.70 -10.64
CA ASP A 71 -2.43 4.55 -9.46
C ASP A 71 -3.33 4.05 -8.33
N MET A 72 -2.79 4.03 -7.11
CA MET A 72 -3.56 4.08 -5.88
C MET A 72 -3.82 5.54 -5.55
N PHE A 73 -4.99 6.06 -5.93
CA PHE A 73 -5.41 7.38 -5.50
C PHE A 73 -5.94 7.37 -4.06
N CYS A 74 -6.05 8.55 -3.44
CA CYS A 74 -6.77 8.71 -2.18
C CYS A 74 -8.21 8.19 -2.28
N GLY A 75 -8.83 8.31 -3.46
CA GLY A 75 -10.09 7.66 -3.80
C GLY A 75 -11.22 8.62 -4.11
N ASP A 76 -12.21 8.14 -4.86
CA ASP A 76 -13.40 8.93 -5.22
C ASP A 76 -14.58 8.60 -4.30
N LYS A 77 -15.47 9.58 -4.16
CA LYS A 77 -16.79 9.41 -3.57
C LYS A 77 -17.86 9.32 -4.65
N ASP A 78 -18.92 8.58 -4.35
CA ASP A 78 -20.16 8.65 -5.13
C ASP A 78 -21.05 9.84 -4.70
N ASP A 79 -22.22 9.96 -5.33
CA ASP A 79 -23.19 11.03 -5.08
C ASP A 79 -23.75 11.02 -3.64
N ASP A 80 -23.60 9.90 -2.92
CA ASP A 80 -24.06 9.69 -1.55
C ASP A 80 -22.92 9.90 -0.52
N ASP A 81 -21.78 10.45 -0.95
CA ASP A 81 -20.58 10.73 -0.14
C ASP A 81 -19.87 9.45 0.39
N PHE A 82 -20.11 8.29 -0.22
CA PHE A 82 -19.40 7.04 0.10
C PHE A 82 -18.15 6.87 -0.74
N TRP A 83 -17.05 6.43 -0.12
CA TRP A 83 -15.83 6.09 -0.84
C TRP A 83 -16.05 4.82 -1.66
N VAL A 84 -15.86 4.91 -2.97
CA VAL A 84 -16.08 3.80 -3.92
C VAL A 84 -14.80 3.27 -4.57
N SER A 85 -13.66 3.93 -4.33
CA SER A 85 -12.36 3.47 -4.82
C SER A 85 -11.19 4.03 -4.01
N GLY A 86 -10.00 3.49 -4.23
CA GLY A 86 -8.74 4.01 -3.72
C GLY A 86 -8.53 3.78 -2.21
N TYR A 87 -7.51 4.47 -1.68
CA TYR A 87 -7.06 4.31 -0.30
C TYR A 87 -8.18 4.50 0.73
N ASN A 88 -9.04 5.51 0.54
CA ASN A 88 -10.12 5.81 1.49
C ASN A 88 -11.23 4.76 1.46
N HIS A 89 -11.54 4.17 0.30
CA HIS A 89 -12.48 3.06 0.21
C HIS A 89 -11.93 1.82 0.92
N ILE A 90 -10.67 1.48 0.67
CA ILE A 90 -9.98 0.37 1.34
C ILE A 90 -9.94 0.60 2.86
N ARG A 91 -9.68 1.82 3.30
CA ARG A 91 -9.72 2.17 4.71
C ARG A 91 -11.11 1.97 5.32
N ASP A 92 -12.14 2.44 4.62
CA ASP A 92 -13.53 2.37 5.11
C ASP A 92 -14.03 0.92 5.21
N ARG A 93 -13.68 0.08 4.22
CA ARG A 93 -14.20 -1.30 4.11
C ARG A 93 -13.27 -2.37 4.70
N HIS A 94 -11.96 -2.21 4.55
CA HIS A 94 -10.98 -3.30 4.75
C HIS A 94 -9.85 -2.96 5.73
N GLN A 95 -9.83 -1.77 6.35
CA GLN A 95 -8.83 -1.47 7.38
C GLN A 95 -8.83 -2.53 8.49
N ALA A 96 -10.03 -2.95 8.93
CA ALA A 96 -10.16 -3.96 9.97
C ALA A 96 -9.59 -5.32 9.55
N ASP A 97 -9.77 -5.70 8.29
CA ASP A 97 -9.24 -6.96 7.73
C ASP A 97 -7.71 -6.94 7.67
N TRP A 98 -7.15 -5.83 7.17
CA TRP A 98 -5.70 -5.62 7.14
C TRP A 98 -5.08 -5.56 8.53
N GLN A 99 -5.73 -4.88 9.48
CA GLN A 99 -5.27 -4.84 10.86
C GLN A 99 -5.33 -6.22 11.53
N ALA A 100 -6.40 -6.99 11.27
CA ALA A 100 -6.51 -8.35 11.78
C ALA A 100 -5.38 -9.25 11.25
N LEU A 101 -4.99 -9.09 9.98
CA LEU A 101 -3.83 -9.78 9.42
C LEU A 101 -2.53 -9.38 10.11
N VAL A 102 -2.27 -8.08 10.28
CA VAL A 102 -1.11 -7.56 11.04
C VAL A 102 -1.04 -8.20 12.43
N ASP A 103 -2.16 -8.21 13.15
CA ASP A 103 -2.22 -8.75 14.51
C ASP A 103 -1.98 -10.27 14.52
N SER A 104 -2.49 -11.00 13.52
CA SER A 104 -2.32 -12.45 13.39
C SER A 104 -0.88 -12.90 13.17
N VAL A 105 -0.05 -12.06 12.53
CA VAL A 105 1.36 -12.36 12.24
C VAL A 105 2.32 -11.86 13.32
N GLY A 106 1.80 -11.29 14.41
CA GLY A 106 2.57 -10.86 15.58
C GLY A 106 2.42 -9.39 15.96
N GLY A 107 1.67 -8.61 15.18
CA GLY A 107 1.39 -7.19 15.44
C GLY A 107 2.58 -6.26 15.19
N GLY A 108 2.41 -4.99 15.56
CA GLY A 108 3.47 -3.96 15.57
C GLY A 108 3.71 -3.23 14.25
N GLY A 109 3.04 -3.64 13.16
CA GLY A 109 3.01 -2.90 11.89
C GLY A 109 1.75 -2.05 11.74
N ASN A 110 1.73 -1.20 10.70
CA ASN A 110 0.52 -0.48 10.31
C ASN A 110 -0.23 -1.26 9.22
N TRP A 111 -1.57 -1.25 9.28
CA TRP A 111 -2.42 -1.96 8.33
C TRP A 111 -2.20 -1.48 6.88
N ASP A 112 -1.97 -0.19 6.70
CA ASP A 112 -1.82 0.48 5.41
C ASP A 112 -0.45 0.19 4.79
N ASP A 113 0.62 0.13 5.60
CA ASP A 113 1.93 -0.32 5.14
C ASP A 113 1.86 -1.77 4.63
N LEU A 114 1.19 -2.67 5.36
CA LEU A 114 1.02 -4.05 4.91
C LEU A 114 0.15 -4.15 3.65
N MET A 115 -0.95 -3.40 3.61
CA MET A 115 -1.84 -3.33 2.46
C MET A 115 -1.10 -2.86 1.21
N MET A 116 -0.32 -1.78 1.30
CA MET A 116 0.45 -1.26 0.16
C MET A 116 1.56 -2.21 -0.27
N PHE A 117 2.25 -2.85 0.67
CA PHE A 117 3.23 -3.89 0.35
C PHE A 117 2.60 -5.06 -0.42
N MET A 118 1.48 -5.59 0.07
CA MET A 118 0.81 -6.73 -0.56
C MET A 118 0.18 -6.36 -1.91
N THR A 119 -0.34 -5.14 -2.03
CA THR A 119 -0.84 -4.57 -3.30
C THR A 119 0.28 -4.46 -4.33
N ASP A 120 1.43 -3.89 -3.96
CA ASP A 120 2.61 -3.77 -4.80
C ASP A 120 3.06 -5.14 -5.33
N ARG A 121 3.13 -6.15 -4.46
CA ARG A 121 3.51 -7.51 -4.86
C ARG A 121 2.52 -8.11 -5.85
N SER A 122 1.22 -7.98 -5.61
CA SER A 122 0.20 -8.52 -6.53
C SER A 122 0.17 -7.82 -7.87
N ILE A 123 0.26 -6.49 -7.90
CA ILE A 123 0.21 -5.72 -9.15
C ILE A 123 1.44 -5.98 -10.02
N THR A 124 2.62 -6.16 -9.41
CA THR A 124 3.89 -6.27 -10.15
C THR A 124 4.30 -7.69 -10.51
N ALA A 125 3.59 -8.71 -10.01
CA ALA A 125 3.98 -10.11 -10.20
C ALA A 125 3.60 -10.67 -11.58
N ASP A 126 2.31 -10.62 -11.92
CA ASP A 126 1.73 -11.30 -13.08
C ASP A 126 0.68 -10.40 -13.76
N ASP A 127 0.32 -10.75 -15.00
CA ASP A 127 -0.78 -10.10 -15.70
C ASP A 127 -2.11 -10.36 -14.97
N PRO A 128 -3.02 -9.38 -14.90
CA PRO A 128 -4.29 -9.54 -14.21
C PRO A 128 -5.24 -10.47 -14.97
N GLU A 129 -6.18 -11.04 -14.25
CA GLU A 129 -7.36 -11.67 -14.85
C GLU A 129 -8.53 -10.69 -14.97
N SER A 130 -9.43 -10.95 -15.93
CA SER A 130 -10.66 -10.17 -16.05
C SER A 130 -11.63 -10.58 -14.94
N GLU A 131 -12.07 -9.62 -14.14
CA GLU A 131 -13.09 -9.82 -13.12
C GLU A 131 -14.51 -9.64 -13.71
N GLY A 132 -14.62 -8.84 -14.77
CA GLY A 132 -15.89 -8.43 -15.37
C GLY A 132 -16.08 -6.92 -15.24
N ASP A 133 -17.12 -6.36 -15.85
CA ASP A 133 -17.51 -4.93 -15.70
C ASP A 133 -16.35 -3.92 -15.79
N ASP A 134 -15.46 -4.12 -16.77
CA ASP A 134 -14.23 -3.32 -16.97
C ASP A 134 -13.32 -3.25 -15.73
N LYS A 135 -13.22 -4.36 -14.99
CA LYS A 135 -12.33 -4.55 -13.85
C LYS A 135 -11.33 -5.67 -14.08
N LEU A 136 -10.13 -5.43 -13.57
CA LEU A 136 -9.00 -6.34 -13.59
C LEU A 136 -8.72 -6.79 -12.15
N CYS A 137 -8.51 -8.09 -11.96
CA CYS A 137 -8.11 -8.65 -10.69
C CYS A 137 -6.62 -9.01 -10.72
N TYR A 138 -5.86 -8.45 -9.79
CA TYR A 138 -4.48 -8.86 -9.53
C TYR A 138 -4.43 -9.65 -8.23
N SER A 139 -3.69 -10.76 -8.27
CA SER A 139 -3.38 -11.53 -7.08
C SER A 139 -2.11 -12.32 -7.30
N THR A 140 -1.27 -12.41 -6.27
CA THR A 140 -0.10 -13.28 -6.27
C THR A 140 0.10 -13.90 -4.89
N SER A 141 0.81 -15.01 -4.84
CA SER A 141 1.12 -15.66 -3.56
C SER A 141 2.21 -14.89 -2.82
N VAL A 142 1.88 -14.41 -1.62
CA VAL A 142 2.79 -13.68 -0.74
C VAL A 142 2.98 -14.46 0.56
N GLU A 143 4.22 -14.86 0.82
CA GLU A 143 4.62 -15.43 2.11
C GLU A 143 4.91 -14.31 3.11
N LEU A 144 4.22 -14.33 4.25
CA LEU A 144 4.54 -13.45 5.37
C LEU A 144 5.37 -14.23 6.38
N HIS A 145 6.52 -13.67 6.76
CA HIS A 145 7.41 -14.23 7.76
C HIS A 145 7.44 -13.34 9.00
N ARG A 146 7.58 -13.96 10.17
CA ARG A 146 7.87 -13.24 11.41
C ARG A 146 9.33 -12.78 11.43
N SER A 147 9.67 -11.87 12.35
CA SER A 147 11.05 -11.37 12.50
C SER A 147 12.10 -12.45 12.82
N ASP A 148 11.69 -13.61 13.35
CA ASP A 148 12.57 -14.75 13.58
C ASP A 148 12.75 -15.64 12.33
N GLY A 149 12.17 -15.23 11.19
CA GLY A 149 12.20 -15.94 9.92
C GLY A 149 11.14 -17.03 9.78
N THR A 150 10.37 -17.34 10.83
CA THR A 150 9.32 -18.37 10.76
C THR A 150 8.19 -17.94 9.83
N LEU A 151 7.70 -18.86 9.00
CA LEU A 151 6.54 -18.62 8.16
C LEU A 151 5.32 -18.34 9.06
N ALA A 152 4.69 -17.19 8.85
CA ALA A 152 3.45 -16.80 9.53
C ALA A 152 2.23 -17.28 8.74
N GLY A 153 2.27 -17.17 7.42
CA GLY A 153 1.21 -17.63 6.53
C GLY A 153 1.52 -17.33 5.06
N VAL A 154 0.67 -17.88 4.18
CA VAL A 154 0.68 -17.63 2.74
C VAL A 154 -0.67 -17.03 2.37
N TYR A 155 -0.63 -15.90 1.69
CA TYR A 155 -1.81 -15.12 1.33
C TYR A 155 -1.82 -14.84 -0.17
N ASN A 156 -2.99 -14.61 -0.72
CA ASN A 156 -3.19 -14.28 -2.12
C ASN A 156 -4.16 -13.09 -2.20
N PRO A 157 -3.73 -11.88 -1.79
CA PRO A 157 -4.62 -10.74 -1.64
C PRO A 157 -5.32 -10.40 -2.95
N THR A 158 -6.56 -9.91 -2.86
CA THR A 158 -7.38 -9.54 -4.00
C THR A 158 -7.26 -8.04 -4.25
N ILE A 159 -6.76 -7.65 -5.42
CA ILE A 159 -6.64 -6.24 -5.81
C ILE A 159 -7.47 -6.01 -7.06
N ILE A 160 -8.48 -5.15 -6.95
CA ILE A 160 -9.35 -4.82 -8.07
C ILE A 160 -8.94 -3.46 -8.63
N VAL A 161 -8.66 -3.42 -9.93
CA VAL A 161 -8.24 -2.22 -10.68
C VAL A 161 -9.23 -1.96 -11.79
N SER A 162 -9.60 -0.70 -12.02
CA SER A 162 -10.42 -0.35 -13.17
C SER A 162 -9.61 -0.50 -14.48
N ALA A 163 -10.13 -1.27 -15.43
CA ALA A 163 -9.56 -1.39 -16.77
C ALA A 163 -9.68 -0.08 -17.58
N ASN A 164 -10.62 0.81 -17.21
CA ASN A 164 -10.93 2.01 -17.98
C ASN A 164 -9.98 3.19 -17.67
N ASN A 165 -9.67 3.41 -16.40
CA ASN A 165 -8.85 4.54 -15.95
C ASN A 165 -7.62 4.11 -15.13
N HIS A 166 -7.35 2.80 -15.05
CA HIS A 166 -6.20 2.21 -14.37
C HIS A 166 -6.01 2.68 -12.92
N LYS A 167 -7.10 2.95 -12.21
CA LYS A 167 -7.05 3.23 -10.76
C LYS A 167 -7.33 1.97 -9.96
N VAL A 168 -6.65 1.83 -8.81
CA VAL A 168 -7.02 0.83 -7.81
C VAL A 168 -8.41 1.17 -7.25
N ILE A 169 -9.33 0.22 -7.36
CA ILE A 169 -10.67 0.30 -6.77
C ILE A 169 -10.57 -0.18 -5.32
N THR A 170 -10.12 -1.41 -5.09
CA THR A 170 -9.98 -1.98 -3.74
C THR A 170 -8.77 -2.90 -3.62
N SER A 171 -8.40 -3.19 -2.37
CA SER A 171 -7.33 -4.09 -1.95
C SER A 171 -7.67 -4.66 -0.58
N TYR A 172 -7.75 -6.00 -0.48
CA TYR A 172 -8.08 -6.67 0.78
C TYR A 172 -7.36 -8.01 0.93
N PRO A 173 -7.08 -8.44 2.18
CA PRO A 173 -6.33 -9.66 2.42
C PRO A 173 -7.23 -10.89 2.22
N THR A 174 -6.78 -11.81 1.39
CA THR A 174 -7.43 -13.11 1.16
C THR A 174 -6.38 -14.22 1.15
N THR A 175 -6.80 -15.46 1.42
CA THR A 175 -5.95 -16.66 1.29
C THR A 175 -6.18 -17.39 -0.03
N VAL A 176 -7.30 -17.11 -0.69
CA VAL A 176 -7.63 -17.54 -2.04
C VAL A 176 -8.13 -16.30 -2.77
N PRO A 177 -7.63 -15.98 -3.98
CA PRO A 177 -8.06 -14.80 -4.72
C PRO A 177 -9.57 -14.82 -4.93
N ASP A 178 -10.19 -13.65 -4.79
CA ASP A 178 -11.63 -13.42 -4.98
C ASP A 178 -11.85 -12.60 -6.25
N CYS A 179 -11.49 -13.19 -7.38
CA CYS A 179 -11.48 -12.52 -8.69
C CYS A 179 -12.70 -12.85 -9.57
N ALA A 180 -13.73 -13.51 -9.00
CA ALA A 180 -14.92 -13.91 -9.73
C ALA A 180 -16.15 -13.16 -9.22
N GLY A 181 -16.55 -12.08 -9.89
CA GLY A 181 -17.79 -11.38 -9.57
C GLY A 181 -17.73 -10.64 -8.23
N PHE A 182 -16.74 -9.76 -8.08
CA PHE A 182 -16.55 -8.82 -6.99
C PHE A 182 -17.83 -8.01 -6.75
N ASN A 183 -18.49 -8.30 -5.63
CA ASN A 183 -19.66 -7.58 -5.12
C ASN A 183 -19.33 -7.10 -3.68
N ASP A 184 -18.83 -5.88 -3.54
CA ASP A 184 -18.64 -5.17 -2.26
C ASP A 184 -19.69 -4.04 -2.09
#